data_AF-A0A9W5UYT5-F1
#
_entry.id   AF-A0A9W5UYT5-F1
#
_cell.length_a   1.000
_cell.length_b   1.000
_cell.length_c   1.000
_cell.angle_alpha   90.00
_cell.angle_beta   90.00
_cell.angle_gamma   90.00
#
_symmetry.space_group_name_H-M   'P 1'
#
loop_
_entity.id
_entity.type
_entity.pdbx_description
1 polymer ?
#
loop_
_entity_poly.entity_id
_entity_poly.type
_entity_poly.pdbx_seq_one_letter_code
_entity_poly.pdbx_strand_id
1 'polypeptide(L)'
;MHISNFEDYIDDRILQRGYTYFQQGKIGTIQNTTQSAYRMTVFGSKRYQVIVDLDADDFITHTTCNCPYEHGIHCKHQVAAFYAVRTCKTNKDSYIQPHDVRQVLLQKSNEELVMIICDILNQYPEIETKLLFQNAPDYDDENSCSQMINEYIHAVQDRGFIEYGDVSYAVQGAEFVLEKVDQTATDGDTAKAVHMCIIVLSMMIDMLQGCDDSDGIVGGIIDESIASIDHIVSTYMDTMSEATQQQIFQMLLQEASHERHDGWNEWEFALLNICIYFCANREWRRQLDDTVEQMISSNSKEGWSGTYRTSQCKKIQLQLIQLYDGGSKEEAFIQTNLQYSEFREKAIQHAFHLCEYEKVITLCLDGEQQDKNALGLLKQWKTYRYEAYENLGDIENQRKLGLAFVLEDDFTYYEKLKALYDLSSWLEIREHILATFESTSYRSYMYESILLLERLLDKLVVYCQKHPATILHLYESLLPDYPSETHQIFITHLQNLAQVAQNRKMYNNICQIIQTYRRVGDEKLVQTFIEQLKQTYHNRPAFLDELGKISNEYNRI
;
A
#
# COMPACT_ATOMS: atom_id res chain seq x y z
N MET A 1 -29.04 -16.65 -11.26
CA MET A 1 -30.37 -16.72 -10.58
C MET A 1 -31.40 -16.06 -11.50
N HIS A 2 -32.61 -16.60 -11.64
CA HIS A 2 -33.63 -15.96 -12.49
C HIS A 2 -34.37 -14.88 -11.72
N ILE A 3 -34.86 -13.87 -12.45
CA ILE A 3 -35.66 -12.81 -11.83
C ILE A 3 -36.92 -13.35 -11.17
N SER A 4 -37.40 -14.55 -11.54
CA SER A 4 -38.60 -15.21 -11.00
C SER A 4 -38.38 -15.95 -9.68
N ASN A 5 -37.14 -16.33 -9.35
CA ASN A 5 -36.81 -17.15 -8.19
C ASN A 5 -35.53 -16.72 -7.44
N PHE A 6 -35.10 -15.47 -7.59
CA PHE A 6 -33.88 -14.98 -6.92
C PHE A 6 -33.94 -15.12 -5.40
N GLU A 7 -35.13 -15.23 -4.79
CA GLU A 7 -35.29 -15.39 -3.34
C GLU A 7 -34.65 -16.67 -2.82
N ASP A 8 -34.55 -17.71 -3.64
CA ASP A 8 -33.96 -19.00 -3.25
C ASP A 8 -32.42 -18.94 -3.13
N TYR A 9 -31.80 -17.85 -3.59
CA TYR A 9 -30.34 -17.72 -3.72
C TYR A 9 -29.75 -16.60 -2.85
N ILE A 10 -30.58 -15.88 -2.09
CA ILE A 10 -30.15 -14.70 -1.30
C ILE A 10 -30.52 -14.91 0.16
N ASP A 11 -29.61 -14.55 1.07
CA ASP A 11 -29.80 -14.61 2.52
C ASP A 11 -31.11 -13.91 2.97
N ASP A 12 -31.89 -14.60 3.81
CA ASP A 12 -33.21 -14.18 4.28
C ASP A 12 -33.22 -12.78 4.89
N ARG A 13 -32.15 -12.39 5.59
CA ARG A 13 -32.07 -11.08 6.26
C ARG A 13 -31.91 -9.96 5.24
N ILE A 14 -31.17 -10.20 4.15
CA ILE A 14 -31.04 -9.25 3.04
C ILE A 14 -32.30 -9.22 2.21
N LEU A 15 -32.93 -10.39 2.00
CA LEU A 15 -34.20 -10.54 1.31
C LEU A 15 -35.29 -9.68 1.94
N GLN A 16 -35.49 -9.84 3.25
CA GLN A 16 -36.52 -9.12 4.01
C GLN A 16 -36.30 -7.60 3.95
N ARG A 17 -35.05 -7.15 4.01
CA ARG A 17 -34.70 -5.72 3.92
C ARG A 17 -34.94 -5.16 2.53
N GLY A 18 -34.57 -5.90 1.48
CA GLY A 18 -34.82 -5.50 0.10
C GLY A 18 -36.31 -5.44 -0.22
N TYR A 19 -37.07 -6.44 0.22
CA TYR A 19 -38.53 -6.45 0.10
C TYR A 19 -39.18 -5.28 0.84
N THR A 20 -38.70 -4.94 2.04
CA THR A 20 -39.15 -3.76 2.80
C THR A 20 -38.94 -2.47 2.01
N TYR A 21 -37.78 -2.30 1.35
CA TYR A 21 -37.50 -1.12 0.53
C TYR A 21 -38.42 -1.03 -0.69
N PHE A 22 -38.67 -2.17 -1.34
CA PHE A 22 -39.61 -2.26 -2.45
C PHE A 22 -41.03 -1.87 -2.01
N GLN A 23 -41.54 -2.47 -0.92
CA GLN A 23 -42.88 -2.16 -0.38
C GLN A 23 -43.05 -0.71 0.09
N GLN A 24 -41.98 -0.09 0.60
CA GLN A 24 -41.98 1.30 1.03
C GLN A 24 -41.90 2.31 -0.13
N GLY A 25 -41.88 1.85 -1.39
CA GLY A 25 -41.77 2.74 -2.55
C GLY A 25 -40.42 3.45 -2.63
N LYS A 26 -39.36 2.88 -2.04
CA LYS A 26 -38.00 3.46 -2.07
C LYS A 26 -37.26 3.21 -3.38
N ILE A 27 -37.92 2.59 -4.34
CA ILE A 27 -37.43 2.48 -5.70
C ILE A 27 -37.89 3.73 -6.43
N GLY A 28 -36.90 4.55 -6.78
CA GLY A 28 -37.08 5.63 -7.72
C GLY A 28 -37.25 5.08 -9.13
N THR A 29 -36.73 5.81 -10.11
CA THR A 29 -37.14 5.53 -11.48
C THR A 29 -36.40 4.36 -12.10
N ILE A 30 -37.12 3.54 -12.86
CA ILE A 30 -36.59 2.39 -13.59
C ILE A 30 -36.44 2.79 -15.06
N GLN A 31 -35.21 2.84 -15.53
CA GLN A 31 -34.85 3.07 -16.93
C GLN A 31 -34.58 1.72 -17.58
N ASN A 32 -35.41 1.36 -18.56
CA ASN A 32 -35.12 0.27 -19.46
C ASN A 32 -34.18 0.82 -20.55
N THR A 33 -32.89 0.53 -20.43
CA THR A 33 -31.88 1.03 -21.38
C THR A 33 -31.91 0.21 -22.67
N THR A 34 -32.25 -1.09 -22.54
CA THR A 34 -32.54 -2.07 -23.59
C THR A 34 -33.52 -3.11 -23.01
N GLN A 35 -34.18 -3.94 -23.84
CA GLN A 35 -35.15 -4.96 -23.38
C GLN A 35 -34.62 -5.87 -22.24
N SER A 36 -33.29 -5.94 -22.10
CA SER A 36 -32.55 -6.77 -21.17
C SER A 36 -31.78 -6.01 -20.07
N ALA A 37 -31.79 -4.67 -20.00
CA ALA A 37 -31.01 -3.91 -19.00
C ALA A 37 -31.85 -2.86 -18.26
N TYR A 38 -31.88 -2.96 -16.93
CA TYR A 38 -32.65 -2.09 -16.03
C TYR A 38 -31.71 -1.28 -15.13
N ARG A 39 -31.78 0.05 -15.22
CA ARG A 39 -31.10 0.97 -14.30
C ARG A 39 -32.12 1.62 -13.37
N MET A 40 -31.83 1.68 -12.08
CA MET A 40 -32.73 2.32 -11.13
C MET A 40 -32.04 3.03 -9.98
N THR A 41 -32.72 4.05 -9.45
CA THR A 41 -32.29 4.74 -8.24
C THR A 41 -33.00 4.16 -7.03
N VAL A 42 -32.26 3.75 -5.99
CA VAL A 42 -32.82 3.26 -4.73
C VAL A 42 -32.52 4.26 -3.62
N PHE A 43 -33.56 4.73 -2.93
CA PHE A 43 -33.44 5.73 -1.87
C PHE A 43 -33.16 5.08 -0.51
N GLY A 44 -31.98 5.37 0.06
CA GLY A 44 -31.55 4.95 1.39
C GLY A 44 -31.11 6.14 2.25
N SER A 45 -29.95 6.03 2.90
CA SER A 45 -29.27 7.18 3.53
C SER A 45 -28.72 8.17 2.49
N LYS A 46 -28.40 7.69 1.30
CA LYS A 46 -28.07 8.45 0.08
C LYS A 46 -28.87 7.88 -1.10
N ARG A 47 -28.73 8.48 -2.28
CA ARG A 47 -29.26 7.93 -3.54
C ARG A 47 -28.27 6.92 -4.09
N TYR A 48 -28.71 5.67 -4.27
CA TYR A 48 -27.87 4.61 -4.83
C TYR A 48 -28.34 4.25 -6.24
N GLN A 49 -27.39 4.11 -7.16
CA GLN A 49 -27.64 3.60 -8.51
C GLN A 49 -27.49 2.08 -8.52
N VAL A 50 -28.49 1.39 -9.06
CA VAL A 50 -28.51 -0.07 -9.21
C VAL A 50 -28.73 -0.40 -10.68
N ILE A 51 -27.92 -1.33 -11.21
CA ILE A 51 -28.07 -1.87 -12.57
C ILE A 51 -28.38 -3.36 -12.45
N VAL A 52 -29.31 -3.84 -13.26
CA VAL A 52 -29.71 -5.25 -13.37
C VAL A 52 -29.81 -5.60 -14.85
N ASP A 53 -28.89 -6.45 -15.30
CA ASP A 53 -28.86 -6.99 -16.65
C ASP A 53 -29.43 -8.40 -16.63
N LEU A 54 -30.34 -8.66 -17.57
CA LEU A 54 -31.00 -9.94 -17.78
C LEU A 54 -30.59 -10.50 -19.15
N ASP A 55 -30.73 -11.81 -19.37
CA ASP A 55 -30.73 -12.38 -20.70
C ASP A 55 -32.16 -12.57 -21.25
N ALA A 56 -32.29 -13.29 -22.38
CA ALA A 56 -33.57 -13.59 -23.01
C ALA A 56 -34.47 -14.52 -22.17
N ASP A 57 -33.90 -15.28 -21.24
CA ASP A 57 -34.58 -16.22 -20.35
C ASP A 57 -34.78 -15.64 -18.94
N ASP A 58 -34.65 -14.33 -18.80
CA ASP A 58 -34.78 -13.59 -17.53
C ASP A 58 -33.77 -14.01 -16.45
N PHE A 59 -32.63 -14.59 -16.85
CA PHE A 59 -31.52 -14.86 -15.96
C PHE A 59 -30.77 -13.56 -15.66
N ILE A 60 -30.50 -13.28 -14.39
CA ILE A 60 -29.69 -12.13 -13.99
C ILE A 60 -28.23 -12.42 -14.34
N THR A 61 -27.76 -11.83 -15.45
CA THR A 61 -26.39 -11.99 -15.95
C THR A 61 -25.41 -11.11 -15.20
N HIS A 62 -25.84 -9.91 -14.82
CA HIS A 62 -25.01 -8.95 -14.10
C HIS A 62 -25.85 -8.01 -13.24
N THR A 63 -25.30 -7.59 -12.11
CA THR A 63 -25.93 -6.56 -11.28
C THR A 63 -24.88 -5.80 -10.48
N THR A 64 -25.04 -4.48 -10.41
CA THR A 64 -24.17 -3.60 -9.62
C THR A 64 -24.98 -2.63 -8.77
N CYS A 65 -24.39 -2.20 -7.66
CA CYS A 65 -24.89 -1.10 -6.86
C CYS A 65 -23.72 -0.27 -6.34
N ASN A 66 -23.80 1.05 -6.45
CA ASN A 66 -22.77 1.97 -5.92
C ASN A 66 -22.84 2.17 -4.39
N CYS A 67 -23.46 1.25 -3.65
CA CYS A 67 -23.53 1.34 -2.20
C CYS A 67 -22.28 0.71 -1.56
N PRO A 68 -21.78 1.23 -0.43
CA PRO A 68 -20.55 0.77 0.23
C PRO A 68 -20.77 -0.52 1.03
N TYR A 69 -21.59 -1.45 0.53
CA TYR A 69 -21.92 -2.68 1.23
C TYR A 69 -20.99 -3.81 0.80
N GLU A 70 -20.22 -4.36 1.74
CA GLU A 70 -19.19 -5.38 1.47
C GLU A 70 -19.48 -6.74 2.11
N HIS A 71 -20.57 -6.88 2.88
CA HIS A 71 -20.85 -8.09 3.67
C HIS A 71 -21.63 -9.18 2.91
N GLY A 72 -21.59 -9.19 1.57
CA GLY A 72 -22.26 -10.20 0.74
C GLY A 72 -22.32 -9.85 -0.75
N ILE A 73 -22.73 -10.81 -1.57
CA ILE A 73 -22.77 -10.71 -3.05
C ILE A 73 -23.85 -9.72 -3.52
N HIS A 74 -24.96 -9.63 -2.80
CA HIS A 74 -26.06 -8.72 -3.12
C HIS A 74 -26.41 -7.85 -1.93
N CYS A 75 -26.59 -6.55 -2.17
CA CYS A 75 -27.08 -5.63 -1.16
C CYS A 75 -28.61 -5.56 -1.17
N LYS A 76 -29.19 -5.01 -0.09
CA LYS A 76 -30.64 -4.78 -0.01
C LYS A 76 -31.20 -3.91 -1.16
N HIS A 77 -30.40 -3.03 -1.76
CA HIS A 77 -30.85 -2.20 -2.88
C HIS A 77 -30.99 -3.02 -4.18
N GLN A 78 -30.08 -3.97 -4.42
CA GLN A 78 -30.18 -4.90 -5.55
C GLN A 78 -31.38 -5.83 -5.40
N VAL A 79 -31.64 -6.34 -4.19
CA VAL A 79 -32.84 -7.14 -3.93
C VAL A 79 -34.12 -6.34 -4.17
N ALA A 80 -34.19 -5.10 -3.67
CA ALA A 80 -35.34 -4.24 -3.93
C ALA A 80 -35.52 -3.96 -5.44
N ALA A 81 -34.42 -3.84 -6.17
CA ALA A 81 -34.40 -3.72 -7.62
C ALA A 81 -34.94 -4.96 -8.33
N PHE A 82 -34.60 -6.17 -7.87
CA PHE A 82 -35.12 -7.40 -8.45
C PHE A 82 -36.64 -7.53 -8.32
N TYR A 83 -37.19 -7.20 -7.15
CA TYR A 83 -38.65 -7.13 -6.97
C TYR A 83 -39.31 -6.11 -7.91
N ALA A 84 -38.67 -4.96 -8.10
CA ALA A 84 -39.16 -3.92 -9.00
C ALA A 84 -39.18 -4.38 -10.46
N VAL A 85 -38.09 -5.00 -10.94
CA VAL A 85 -37.99 -5.53 -12.31
C VAL A 85 -39.00 -6.66 -12.53
N ARG A 86 -39.15 -7.58 -11.57
CA ARG A 86 -40.18 -8.63 -11.63
C ARG A 86 -41.57 -8.03 -11.78
N THR A 87 -41.89 -7.02 -10.99
CA THR A 87 -43.20 -6.34 -11.02
C THR A 87 -43.43 -5.64 -12.36
N CYS A 88 -42.43 -4.91 -12.86
CA CYS A 88 -42.47 -4.24 -14.18
C CYS A 88 -42.72 -5.21 -15.33
N LYS A 89 -42.21 -6.45 -15.26
CA LYS A 89 -42.48 -7.47 -16.29
C LYS A 89 -43.90 -8.01 -16.23
N THR A 90 -44.48 -8.11 -15.03
CA THR A 90 -45.85 -8.61 -14.85
C THR A 90 -46.94 -7.56 -15.08
N ASN A 91 -46.65 -6.28 -14.87
CA ASN A 91 -47.62 -5.19 -14.97
C ASN A 91 -47.08 -4.09 -15.92
N LYS A 92 -47.62 -4.04 -17.15
CA LYS A 92 -47.22 -3.07 -18.18
C LYS A 92 -47.66 -1.62 -17.90
N ASP A 93 -48.48 -1.38 -16.87
CA ASP A 93 -49.09 -0.07 -16.61
C ASP A 93 -48.41 0.75 -15.49
N SER A 94 -47.35 0.26 -14.86
CA SER A 94 -46.61 1.02 -13.82
C SER A 94 -45.32 1.63 -14.36
N TYR A 95 -45.43 2.47 -15.39
CA TYR A 95 -44.34 3.34 -15.83
C TYR A 95 -44.43 4.68 -15.08
N ILE A 96 -43.63 4.86 -14.02
CA ILE A 96 -43.19 6.22 -13.68
C ILE A 96 -42.07 6.52 -14.67
N GLN A 97 -42.38 7.22 -15.76
CA GLN A 97 -41.38 7.71 -16.69
C GLN A 97 -40.45 8.69 -15.95
N PRO A 98 -39.13 8.47 -15.93
CA PRO A 98 -38.22 9.49 -15.47
C PRO A 98 -38.30 10.64 -16.46
N HIS A 99 -38.45 11.84 -15.93
CA HIS A 99 -37.90 12.98 -16.62
C HIS A 99 -36.39 12.74 -16.68
N ASP A 100 -35.90 12.24 -17.82
CA ASP A 100 -34.48 12.22 -18.10
C ASP A 100 -34.03 13.68 -18.04
N VAL A 101 -33.22 14.03 -17.05
CA VAL A 101 -32.74 15.41 -16.87
C VAL A 101 -32.12 15.91 -18.16
N ARG A 102 -31.42 15.04 -18.91
CA ARG A 102 -30.89 15.39 -20.23
C ARG A 102 -32.00 15.72 -21.21
N GLN A 103 -33.08 14.93 -21.28
CA GLN A 103 -34.23 15.24 -22.15
C GLN A 103 -34.97 16.50 -21.71
N VAL A 104 -35.12 16.72 -20.40
CA VAL A 104 -35.71 17.95 -19.86
C VAL A 104 -34.88 19.15 -20.27
N LEU A 105 -33.56 19.08 -20.09
CA LEU A 105 -32.63 20.14 -20.49
C LEU A 105 -32.62 20.33 -22.02
N LEU A 106 -32.65 19.25 -22.82
CA LEU A 106 -32.73 19.34 -24.29
C LEU A 106 -34.05 19.95 -24.79
N GLN A 107 -35.10 19.93 -23.97
CA GLN A 107 -36.40 20.55 -24.29
C GLN A 107 -36.49 22.02 -23.84
N LYS A 108 -35.48 22.53 -23.12
CA LYS A 108 -35.39 23.93 -22.71
C LYS A 108 -34.79 24.80 -23.82
N SER A 109 -35.21 26.06 -23.88
CA SER A 109 -34.51 27.04 -24.74
C SER A 109 -33.11 27.30 -24.21
N ASN A 110 -32.23 27.85 -25.05
CA ASN A 110 -30.88 28.24 -24.61
C ASN A 110 -30.94 29.22 -23.43
N GLU A 111 -31.89 30.17 -23.43
CA GLU A 111 -32.06 31.12 -22.32
C GLU A 111 -32.53 30.44 -21.04
N GLU A 112 -33.44 29.48 -21.12
CA GLU A 112 -33.88 28.70 -19.94
C GLU A 112 -32.75 27.85 -19.37
N LEU A 113 -31.91 27.26 -20.25
CA LEU A 113 -30.72 26.52 -19.83
C LEU A 113 -29.70 27.42 -19.13
N VAL A 114 -29.44 28.60 -19.69
CA VAL A 114 -28.55 29.59 -19.06
C VAL A 114 -29.09 30.01 -17.70
N MET A 115 -30.41 30.25 -17.56
CA MET A 115 -30.99 30.58 -16.25
C MET A 115 -30.86 29.43 -15.24
N ILE A 116 -31.11 28.18 -15.66
CA ILE A 116 -30.93 27.01 -14.78
C ILE A 116 -29.48 26.90 -14.32
N ILE A 117 -28.52 27.10 -15.22
CA ILE A 117 -27.10 27.10 -14.89
C ILE A 117 -26.82 28.25 -13.91
N CYS A 118 -27.20 29.48 -14.21
CA CYS A 118 -27.02 30.63 -13.30
C CYS A 118 -27.64 30.39 -11.91
N ASP A 119 -28.81 29.76 -11.83
CA ASP A 119 -29.45 29.42 -10.55
C ASP A 119 -28.64 28.37 -9.76
N ILE A 120 -27.98 27.44 -10.44
CA ILE A 120 -27.04 26.48 -9.83
C ILE A 120 -25.77 27.20 -9.39
N LEU A 121 -25.19 28.05 -10.23
CA LEU A 121 -23.98 28.83 -9.91
C LEU A 121 -24.20 29.73 -8.69
N ASN A 122 -25.36 30.38 -8.58
CA ASN A 122 -25.75 31.17 -7.42
C ASN A 122 -25.87 30.35 -6.13
N GLN A 123 -26.18 29.04 -6.23
CA GLN A 123 -26.29 28.14 -5.09
C GLN A 123 -24.96 27.49 -4.71
N TYR A 124 -24.05 27.36 -5.67
CA TYR A 124 -22.78 26.65 -5.56
C TYR A 124 -21.66 27.49 -6.22
N PRO A 125 -21.12 28.50 -5.51
CA PRO A 125 -20.09 29.40 -6.04
C PRO A 125 -18.85 28.67 -6.58
N GLU A 126 -18.50 27.51 -6.03
CA GLU A 126 -17.40 26.66 -6.50
C GLU A 126 -17.58 26.19 -7.95
N ILE A 127 -18.83 25.96 -8.38
CA ILE A 127 -19.17 25.58 -9.76
C ILE A 127 -19.00 26.80 -10.69
N GLU A 128 -19.26 28.01 -10.19
CA GLU A 128 -19.07 29.25 -10.94
C GLU A 128 -17.59 29.46 -11.24
N THR A 129 -16.74 29.38 -10.21
CA THR A 129 -15.28 29.46 -10.34
C THR A 129 -14.77 28.42 -11.34
N LYS A 130 -15.21 27.15 -11.23
CA LYS A 130 -14.82 26.08 -12.17
C LYS A 130 -15.23 26.40 -13.61
N LEU A 131 -16.50 26.80 -13.82
CA LEU A 131 -17.03 27.09 -15.15
C LEU A 131 -16.32 28.28 -15.79
N LEU A 132 -16.10 29.35 -15.02
CA LEU A 132 -15.38 30.54 -15.48
C LEU A 132 -13.95 30.19 -15.86
N PHE A 133 -13.23 29.43 -15.03
CA PHE A 133 -11.88 29.02 -15.35
C PHE A 133 -11.85 28.18 -16.62
N GLN A 134 -12.67 27.12 -16.74
CA GLN A 134 -12.71 26.26 -17.92
C GLN A 134 -12.98 27.00 -19.24
N ASN A 135 -13.72 28.12 -19.20
CA ASN A 135 -14.15 28.86 -20.38
C ASN A 135 -13.51 30.26 -20.51
N ALA A 136 -12.57 30.61 -19.62
CA ALA A 136 -11.89 31.91 -19.66
C ALA A 136 -11.06 32.04 -20.94
N PRO A 137 -11.23 33.11 -21.74
CA PRO A 137 -10.37 33.39 -22.88
C PRO A 137 -8.99 33.82 -22.38
N ASP A 138 -7.95 32.99 -22.56
CA ASP A 138 -6.52 33.26 -22.29
C ASP A 138 -6.25 34.42 -21.31
N TYR A 139 -6.77 34.29 -20.08
CA TYR A 139 -6.49 35.26 -19.02
C TYR A 139 -5.15 34.88 -18.40
N ASP A 140 -4.11 35.62 -18.78
CA ASP A 140 -2.78 35.78 -18.14
C ASP A 140 -2.40 34.66 -17.14
N ASP A 141 -1.61 33.71 -17.65
CA ASP A 141 -1.59 32.30 -17.23
C ASP A 141 -1.15 32.02 -15.79
N GLU A 142 -0.40 32.92 -15.16
CA GLU A 142 0.05 32.76 -13.77
C GLU A 142 -1.03 33.12 -12.75
N ASN A 143 -1.64 34.30 -12.93
CA ASN A 143 -2.56 34.87 -11.94
C ASN A 143 -3.85 34.06 -11.87
N SER A 144 -4.33 33.54 -13.01
CA SER A 144 -5.55 32.75 -13.09
C SER A 144 -5.41 31.38 -12.40
N CYS A 145 -4.28 30.69 -12.59
CA CYS A 145 -4.02 29.40 -11.94
C CYS A 145 -3.86 29.59 -10.43
N SER A 146 -3.05 30.56 -10.02
CA SER A 146 -2.82 30.83 -8.59
C SER A 146 -4.09 31.29 -7.88
N GLN A 147 -4.91 32.10 -8.54
CA GLN A 147 -6.19 32.53 -7.99
C GLN A 147 -7.15 31.34 -7.80
N MET A 148 -7.29 30.48 -8.82
CA MET A 148 -8.10 29.26 -8.72
C MET A 148 -7.70 28.41 -7.52
N ILE A 149 -6.40 28.13 -7.36
CA ILE A 149 -5.92 27.31 -6.25
C ILE A 149 -6.18 27.99 -4.89
N ASN A 150 -5.85 29.28 -4.77
CA ASN A 150 -6.06 30.04 -3.53
C ASN A 150 -7.52 30.15 -3.11
N GLU A 151 -8.47 30.22 -4.05
CA GLU A 151 -9.90 30.25 -3.74
C GLU A 151 -10.34 29.01 -2.95
N TYR A 152 -9.85 27.81 -3.31
CA TYR A 152 -10.17 26.57 -2.62
C TYR A 152 -9.41 26.42 -1.29
N ILE A 153 -8.12 26.80 -1.26
CA ILE A 153 -7.31 26.78 -0.05
C ILE A 153 -7.92 27.70 1.02
N HIS A 154 -8.18 28.97 0.70
CA HIS A 154 -8.66 29.94 1.67
C HIS A 154 -10.11 29.74 2.11
N ALA A 155 -10.90 28.95 1.36
CA ALA A 155 -12.27 28.62 1.75
C ALA A 155 -12.34 27.74 3.01
N VAL A 156 -11.30 26.93 3.27
CA VAL A 156 -11.25 25.99 4.39
C VAL A 156 -10.10 26.22 5.37
N GLN A 157 -9.10 27.02 4.98
CA GLN A 157 -7.98 27.34 5.85
C GLN A 157 -8.40 28.24 7.02
N ASP A 158 -8.19 27.77 8.26
CA ASP A 158 -8.34 28.58 9.48
C ASP A 158 -6.96 28.84 10.10
N ARG A 159 -6.61 30.13 10.27
CA ARG A 159 -5.35 30.59 10.87
C ARG A 159 -4.08 29.94 10.28
N GLY A 160 -4.11 29.67 8.98
CA GLY A 160 -2.98 29.06 8.28
C GLY A 160 -2.94 27.53 8.36
N PHE A 161 -3.96 26.89 8.93
CA PHE A 161 -4.06 25.43 9.03
C PHE A 161 -5.29 24.88 8.30
N ILE A 162 -5.14 23.73 7.64
CA ILE A 162 -6.22 22.98 6.98
C ILE A 162 -6.41 21.64 7.70
N GLU A 163 -7.62 21.38 8.20
CA GLU A 163 -7.94 20.13 8.87
C GLU A 163 -8.01 18.96 7.88
N TYR A 164 -7.67 17.76 8.35
CA TYR A 164 -7.67 16.52 7.56
C TYR A 164 -8.94 16.31 6.71
N GLY A 165 -10.11 16.61 7.26
CA GLY A 165 -11.40 16.45 6.55
C GLY A 165 -11.59 17.39 5.36
N ASP A 166 -10.87 18.52 5.34
CA ASP A 166 -11.02 19.58 4.35
C ASP A 166 -9.90 19.58 3.30
N VAL A 167 -8.83 18.79 3.48
CA VAL A 167 -7.72 18.68 2.52
C VAL A 167 -8.21 18.31 1.12
N SER A 168 -9.11 17.33 1.02
CA SER A 168 -9.69 16.91 -0.27
C SER A 168 -10.46 18.02 -1.00
N TYR A 169 -11.00 19.00 -0.27
CA TYR A 169 -11.65 20.16 -0.86
C TYR A 169 -10.61 21.23 -1.24
N ALA A 170 -9.62 21.47 -0.38
CA ALA A 170 -8.57 22.48 -0.59
C ALA A 170 -7.78 22.26 -1.89
N VAL A 171 -7.53 21.00 -2.27
CA VAL A 171 -6.74 20.65 -3.47
C VAL A 171 -7.52 20.75 -4.79
N GLN A 172 -8.84 20.91 -4.79
CA GLN A 172 -9.65 20.87 -6.03
C GLN A 172 -9.25 21.95 -7.05
N GLY A 173 -8.85 23.13 -6.57
CA GLY A 173 -8.33 24.18 -7.45
C GLY A 173 -7.07 23.74 -8.21
N ALA A 174 -6.19 22.99 -7.56
CA ALA A 174 -5.00 22.41 -8.18
C ALA A 174 -5.36 21.31 -9.19
N GLU A 175 -6.29 20.42 -8.85
CA GLU A 175 -6.80 19.38 -9.76
C GLU A 175 -7.36 20.01 -11.05
N PHE A 176 -8.13 21.10 -10.96
CA PHE A 176 -8.67 21.77 -12.16
C PHE A 176 -7.60 22.44 -13.01
N VAL A 177 -6.53 22.94 -12.41
CA VAL A 177 -5.37 23.47 -13.16
C VAL A 177 -4.69 22.32 -13.90
N LEU A 178 -4.44 21.19 -13.24
CA LEU A 178 -3.82 20.00 -13.84
C LEU A 178 -4.69 19.40 -14.97
N GLU A 179 -6.02 19.34 -14.81
CA GLU A 179 -6.96 18.89 -15.86
C GLU A 179 -6.79 19.67 -17.19
N LYS A 180 -6.29 20.92 -17.15
CA LYS A 180 -6.05 21.74 -18.34
C LYS A 180 -4.66 21.63 -18.93
N VAL A 181 -3.70 21.09 -18.19
CA VAL A 181 -2.29 21.03 -18.59
C VAL A 181 -2.14 20.24 -19.90
N ASP A 182 -2.77 19.08 -20.00
CA ASP A 182 -2.67 18.21 -21.18
C ASP A 182 -3.20 18.89 -22.45
N GLN A 183 -4.34 19.60 -22.34
CA GLN A 183 -4.91 20.33 -23.47
C GLN A 183 -3.98 21.49 -23.89
N THR A 184 -3.46 22.24 -22.91
CA THR A 184 -2.52 23.35 -23.15
C THR A 184 -1.24 22.87 -23.85
N ALA A 185 -0.71 21.73 -23.44
CA ALA A 185 0.44 21.11 -24.10
C ALA A 185 0.11 20.65 -25.53
N THR A 186 -1.08 20.05 -25.73
CA THR A 186 -1.56 19.58 -27.04
C THR A 186 -1.77 20.72 -28.02
N ASP A 187 -2.20 21.88 -27.54
CA ASP A 187 -2.40 23.10 -28.35
C ASP A 187 -1.07 23.76 -28.78
N GLY A 188 0.07 23.25 -28.28
CA GLY A 188 1.42 23.67 -28.66
C GLY A 188 2.11 24.58 -27.64
N ASP A 189 1.39 25.03 -26.61
CA ASP A 189 1.90 25.94 -25.57
C ASP A 189 2.59 25.17 -24.43
N THR A 190 3.57 24.35 -24.79
CA THR A 190 4.29 23.46 -23.86
C THR A 190 4.96 24.18 -22.68
N ALA A 191 5.57 25.35 -22.89
CA ALA A 191 6.16 26.13 -21.80
C ALA A 191 5.10 26.62 -20.80
N LYS A 192 3.92 27.01 -21.28
CA LYS A 192 2.78 27.40 -20.45
C LYS A 192 2.26 26.20 -19.65
N ALA A 193 2.12 25.05 -20.29
CA ALA A 193 1.68 23.82 -19.61
C ALA A 193 2.64 23.42 -18.47
N VAL A 194 3.96 23.43 -18.70
CA VAL A 194 4.96 23.15 -17.65
C VAL A 194 4.88 24.20 -16.52
N HIS A 195 4.70 25.46 -16.88
CA HIS A 195 4.60 26.53 -15.91
C HIS A 195 3.36 26.41 -15.02
N MET A 196 2.22 26.00 -15.57
CA MET A 196 1.01 25.68 -14.80
C MET A 196 1.30 24.58 -13.77
N CYS A 197 2.00 23.51 -14.15
CA CYS A 197 2.41 22.47 -13.21
C CYS A 197 3.33 23.01 -12.10
N ILE A 198 4.27 23.90 -12.42
CA ILE A 198 5.15 24.54 -11.42
C ILE A 198 4.34 25.40 -10.45
N ILE A 199 3.33 26.13 -10.92
CA ILE A 199 2.42 26.88 -10.03
C ILE A 199 1.70 25.93 -9.08
N VAL A 200 1.12 24.84 -9.58
CA VAL A 200 0.46 23.83 -8.74
C VAL A 200 1.44 23.27 -7.72
N LEU A 201 2.58 22.77 -8.18
CA LEU A 201 3.65 22.21 -7.36
C LEU A 201 4.03 23.17 -6.22
N SER A 202 4.35 24.41 -6.57
CA SER A 202 4.85 25.42 -5.64
C SER A 202 3.83 25.73 -4.54
N MET A 203 2.54 25.87 -4.89
CA MET A 203 1.47 26.16 -3.96
C MET A 203 1.10 24.96 -3.08
N MET A 204 1.17 23.73 -3.62
CA MET A 204 0.91 22.53 -2.84
C MET A 204 2.02 22.26 -1.81
N ILE A 205 3.28 22.50 -2.16
CA ILE A 205 4.41 22.42 -1.20
C ILE A 205 4.24 23.45 -0.07
N ASP A 206 3.84 24.68 -0.40
CA ASP A 206 3.58 25.71 0.61
C ASP A 206 2.39 25.32 1.51
N MET A 207 1.32 24.78 0.92
CA MET A 207 0.14 24.31 1.65
C MET A 207 0.46 23.14 2.59
N LEU A 208 1.34 22.22 2.18
CA LEU A 208 1.71 21.03 2.93
C LEU A 208 2.32 21.35 4.31
N GLN A 209 2.98 22.51 4.44
CA GLN A 209 3.52 22.97 5.73
C GLN A 209 2.43 23.29 6.76
N GLY A 210 1.20 23.52 6.31
CA GLY A 210 0.06 23.97 7.11
C GLY A 210 -1.17 23.07 6.98
N CYS A 211 -1.03 21.78 6.68
CA CYS A 211 -2.18 20.87 6.64
C CYS A 211 -1.91 19.52 7.28
N ASP A 212 -3.00 18.81 7.63
CA ASP A 212 -2.94 17.40 8.02
C ASP A 212 -3.10 16.50 6.79
N ASP A 213 -1.98 16.25 6.09
CA ASP A 213 -1.93 15.38 4.90
C ASP A 213 -1.67 13.91 5.26
N SER A 214 -2.28 13.39 6.34
CA SER A 214 -2.10 11.99 6.73
C SER A 214 -2.52 10.96 5.67
N ASP A 215 -3.41 11.36 4.74
CA ASP A 215 -3.83 10.55 3.59
C ASP A 215 -2.89 10.68 2.37
N GLY A 216 -1.92 11.60 2.39
CA GLY A 216 -0.99 11.85 1.28
C GLY A 216 -1.63 12.46 0.04
N ILE A 217 -2.75 13.16 0.19
CA ILE A 217 -3.50 13.80 -0.91
C ILE A 217 -2.65 14.92 -1.52
N VAL A 218 -2.09 15.80 -0.68
CA VAL A 218 -1.29 16.93 -1.14
C VAL A 218 0.01 16.45 -1.77
N GLY A 219 0.70 15.50 -1.12
CA GLY A 219 1.85 14.82 -1.71
C GLY A 219 1.54 14.20 -3.07
N GLY A 220 0.37 13.58 -3.22
CA GLY A 220 -0.09 13.02 -4.50
C GLY A 220 -0.23 14.05 -5.62
N ILE A 221 -0.77 15.24 -5.34
CA ILE A 221 -0.90 16.32 -6.34
C ILE A 221 0.47 16.90 -6.73
N ILE A 222 1.41 16.97 -5.77
CA ILE A 222 2.80 17.39 -6.02
C ILE A 222 3.48 16.40 -6.96
N ASP A 223 3.37 15.10 -6.68
CA ASP A 223 3.90 14.03 -7.53
C ASP A 223 3.24 14.03 -8.92
N GLU A 224 1.93 14.25 -9.01
CA GLU A 224 1.19 14.37 -10.27
C GLU A 224 1.66 15.57 -11.10
N SER A 225 1.97 16.69 -10.45
CA SER A 225 2.52 17.88 -11.11
C SER A 225 3.88 17.59 -11.72
N ILE A 226 4.77 16.91 -10.98
CA ILE A 226 6.11 16.51 -11.48
C ILE A 226 5.99 15.49 -12.61
N ALA A 227 5.11 14.49 -12.45
CA ALA A 227 4.86 13.49 -13.49
C ALA A 227 4.30 14.11 -14.77
N SER A 228 3.44 15.13 -14.65
CA SER A 228 2.93 15.89 -15.79
C SER A 228 4.04 16.66 -16.49
N ILE A 229 4.95 17.31 -15.75
CA ILE A 229 6.13 17.98 -16.31
C ILE A 229 7.01 16.96 -17.07
N ASP A 230 7.34 15.83 -16.43
CA ASP A 230 8.14 14.76 -17.06
C ASP A 230 7.48 14.24 -18.34
N HIS A 231 6.16 14.04 -18.33
CA HIS A 231 5.38 13.60 -19.49
C HIS A 231 5.44 14.63 -20.62
N ILE A 232 5.21 15.91 -20.34
CA ILE A 232 5.25 16.98 -21.35
C ILE A 232 6.65 17.09 -21.95
N VAL A 233 7.68 17.16 -21.10
CA VAL A 233 9.06 17.30 -21.56
C VAL A 233 9.45 16.09 -22.42
N SER A 234 9.26 14.87 -21.92
CA SER A 234 9.62 13.65 -22.66
C SER A 234 8.86 13.47 -23.97
N THR A 235 7.57 13.86 -24.02
CA THR A 235 6.72 13.70 -25.21
C THR A 235 7.03 14.73 -26.30
N TYR A 236 7.24 15.99 -25.91
CA TYR A 236 7.32 17.09 -26.86
C TYR A 236 8.76 17.58 -27.12
N MET A 237 9.78 17.05 -26.43
CA MET A 237 11.18 17.51 -26.51
C MET A 237 11.66 17.77 -27.95
N ASP A 238 11.45 16.82 -28.86
CA ASP A 238 11.90 16.90 -30.26
C ASP A 238 11.13 17.91 -31.12
N THR A 239 9.95 18.33 -30.67
CA THR A 239 9.06 19.27 -31.37
C THR A 239 9.17 20.70 -30.85
N MET A 240 9.65 20.88 -29.62
CA MET A 240 9.84 22.20 -29.01
C MET A 240 10.94 22.99 -29.71
N SER A 241 10.76 24.30 -29.81
CA SER A 241 11.85 25.19 -30.23
C SER A 241 12.96 25.24 -29.18
N GLU A 242 14.21 25.51 -29.58
CA GLU A 242 15.32 25.66 -28.63
C GLU A 242 15.06 26.77 -27.59
N ALA A 243 14.35 27.84 -27.98
CA ALA A 243 13.93 28.90 -27.06
C ALA A 243 12.94 28.40 -25.99
N THR A 244 11.96 27.58 -26.40
CA THR A 244 10.99 26.93 -25.51
C THR A 244 11.69 25.95 -24.57
N GLN A 245 12.60 25.13 -25.09
CA GLN A 245 13.42 24.21 -24.30
C GLN A 245 14.26 24.96 -23.26
N GLN A 246 14.91 26.05 -23.66
CA GLN A 246 15.69 26.90 -22.75
C GLN A 246 14.80 27.48 -21.64
N GLN A 247 13.62 28.00 -22.00
CA GLN A 247 12.68 28.55 -21.03
C GLN A 247 12.28 27.51 -19.99
N ILE A 248 11.86 26.32 -20.42
CA ILE A 248 11.47 25.22 -19.53
C ILE A 248 12.66 24.80 -18.64
N PHE A 249 13.83 24.60 -19.23
CA PHE A 249 15.03 24.22 -18.48
C PHE A 249 15.37 25.22 -17.36
N GLN A 250 15.29 26.54 -17.63
CA GLN A 250 15.51 27.55 -16.59
C GLN A 250 14.42 27.55 -15.52
N MET A 251 13.14 27.37 -15.90
CA MET A 251 12.04 27.27 -14.92
C MET A 251 12.26 26.10 -13.96
N LEU A 252 12.66 24.93 -14.47
CA LEU A 252 12.92 23.75 -13.64
C LEU A 252 14.12 23.94 -12.71
N LEU A 253 15.23 24.52 -13.19
CA LEU A 253 16.39 24.81 -12.35
C LEU A 253 16.07 25.84 -11.26
N GLN A 254 15.30 26.87 -11.60
CA GLN A 254 14.90 27.91 -10.66
C GLN A 254 13.99 27.33 -9.57
N GLU A 255 12.98 26.55 -9.96
CA GLU A 255 12.06 25.93 -9.02
C GLU A 255 12.77 24.91 -8.12
N ALA A 256 13.62 24.04 -8.69
CA ALA A 256 14.40 23.09 -7.90
C ALA A 256 15.32 23.76 -6.87
N SER A 257 15.80 24.98 -7.17
CA SER A 257 16.67 25.74 -6.26
C SER A 257 15.91 26.56 -5.21
N HIS A 258 14.57 26.52 -5.21
CA HIS A 258 13.75 27.33 -4.31
C HIS A 258 13.79 26.77 -2.87
N GLU A 259 13.87 27.65 -1.88
CA GLU A 259 13.90 27.30 -0.44
C GLU A 259 12.66 26.53 0.06
N ARG A 260 11.58 26.44 -0.74
CA ARG A 260 10.35 25.74 -0.35
C ARG A 260 10.55 24.23 -0.31
N HIS A 261 11.55 23.73 -1.04
CA HIS A 261 11.96 22.33 -1.04
C HIS A 261 12.83 21.98 0.18
N ASP A 262 13.13 22.92 1.07
CA ASP A 262 13.90 22.64 2.28
C ASP A 262 13.15 21.65 3.20
N GLY A 263 13.69 20.44 3.30
CA GLY A 263 13.05 19.34 4.03
C GLY A 263 12.33 18.33 3.12
N TRP A 264 12.13 18.67 1.85
CA TRP A 264 11.44 17.90 0.83
C TRP A 264 12.36 17.59 -0.36
N ASN A 265 13.54 17.03 -0.09
CA ASN A 265 14.59 16.89 -1.11
C ASN A 265 14.17 16.00 -2.31
N GLU A 266 13.17 15.13 -2.15
CA GLU A 266 12.73 14.23 -3.22
C GLU A 266 12.18 14.97 -4.45
N TRP A 267 11.42 16.04 -4.25
CA TRP A 267 10.85 16.83 -5.33
C TRP A 267 11.88 17.75 -6.00
N GLU A 268 12.82 18.33 -5.24
CA GLU A 268 13.99 19.02 -5.78
C GLU A 268 14.75 18.11 -6.76
N PHE A 269 15.07 16.87 -6.36
CA PHE A 269 15.79 15.95 -7.22
C PHE A 269 14.96 15.47 -8.42
N ALA A 270 13.65 15.31 -8.27
CA ALA A 270 12.79 14.92 -9.37
C ALA A 270 12.82 15.98 -10.50
N LEU A 271 12.73 17.27 -10.16
CA LEU A 271 12.87 18.37 -11.12
C LEU A 271 14.24 18.38 -11.80
N LEU A 272 15.33 18.20 -11.03
CA LEU A 272 16.69 18.14 -11.58
C LEU A 272 16.90 16.91 -12.49
N ASN A 273 16.21 15.80 -12.26
CA ASN A 273 16.25 14.65 -13.16
C ASN A 273 15.56 14.96 -14.50
N ILE A 274 14.44 15.71 -14.50
CA ILE A 274 13.79 16.14 -15.74
C ILE A 274 14.71 17.05 -16.57
N CYS A 275 15.56 17.85 -15.92
CA CYS A 275 16.58 18.66 -16.62
C CYS A 275 17.54 17.83 -17.51
N ILE A 276 17.65 16.51 -17.30
CA ILE A 276 18.52 15.63 -18.08
C ILE A 276 18.08 15.50 -19.55
N TYR A 277 16.78 15.59 -19.86
CA TYR A 277 16.29 15.54 -21.25
C TYR A 277 16.90 16.65 -22.12
N PHE A 278 17.18 17.80 -21.52
CA PHE A 278 17.76 18.97 -22.18
C PHE A 278 19.29 18.85 -22.38
N CYS A 279 19.94 17.89 -21.71
CA CYS A 279 21.40 17.80 -21.65
C CYS A 279 22.08 17.26 -22.91
N ALA A 280 21.33 17.01 -24.00
CA ALA A 280 21.91 16.87 -25.33
C ALA A 280 22.65 18.17 -25.74
N ASN A 281 22.12 19.32 -25.30
CA ASN A 281 22.82 20.60 -25.35
C ASN A 281 23.95 20.61 -24.31
N ARG A 282 25.18 20.88 -24.77
CA ARG A 282 26.39 20.87 -23.92
C ARG A 282 26.40 22.00 -22.89
N GLU A 283 25.81 23.15 -23.20
CA GLU A 283 25.76 24.29 -22.28
C GLU A 283 24.81 24.00 -21.12
N TRP A 284 23.61 23.50 -21.41
CA TRP A 284 22.63 23.14 -20.39
C TRP A 284 23.09 21.95 -19.53
N ARG A 285 23.76 20.96 -20.14
CA ARG A 285 24.43 19.89 -19.38
C ARG A 285 25.43 20.43 -18.38
N ARG A 286 26.30 21.35 -18.80
CA ARG A 286 27.28 21.97 -17.91
C ARG A 286 26.59 22.78 -16.82
N GLN A 287 25.52 23.49 -17.15
CA GLN A 287 24.75 24.25 -16.16
C GLN A 287 24.14 23.33 -15.10
N LEU A 288 23.55 22.19 -15.49
CA LEU A 288 23.03 21.20 -14.54
C LEU A 288 24.14 20.60 -13.66
N ASP A 289 25.28 20.22 -14.25
CA ASP A 289 26.42 19.68 -13.51
C ASP A 289 27.00 20.71 -12.51
N ASP A 290 27.14 21.97 -12.93
CA ASP A 290 27.58 23.07 -12.07
C ASP A 290 26.58 23.31 -10.91
N THR A 291 25.27 23.25 -11.16
CA THR A 291 24.23 23.34 -10.12
C THR A 291 24.36 22.22 -9.10
N VAL A 292 24.49 20.97 -9.57
CA VAL A 292 24.61 19.80 -8.69
C VAL A 292 25.91 19.84 -7.87
N GLU A 293 27.02 20.29 -8.45
CA GLU A 293 28.30 20.45 -7.74
C GLU A 293 28.22 21.58 -6.70
N GLN A 294 27.49 22.67 -6.98
CA GLN A 294 27.20 23.71 -5.99
C GLN A 294 26.37 23.18 -4.82
N MET A 295 25.38 22.33 -5.08
CA MET A 295 24.59 21.67 -4.02
C MET A 295 25.46 20.76 -3.15
N ILE A 296 26.38 19.99 -3.76
CA ILE A 296 27.31 19.14 -3.01
C ILE A 296 28.24 19.98 -2.14
N SER A 297 28.81 21.04 -2.68
CA SER A 297 29.80 21.89 -1.98
C SER A 297 29.19 22.77 -0.89
N SER A 298 27.94 23.21 -1.06
CA SER A 298 27.20 23.99 -0.06
C SER A 298 26.55 23.13 1.04
N ASN A 299 26.56 21.81 0.89
CA ASN A 299 25.98 20.87 1.85
C ASN A 299 26.79 20.85 3.15
N SER A 300 26.41 21.72 4.08
CA SER A 300 27.03 21.88 5.40
C SER A 300 26.58 20.84 6.44
N LYS A 301 25.61 19.99 6.11
CA LYS A 301 24.99 19.06 7.07
C LYS A 301 25.86 17.83 7.26
N GLU A 302 26.68 17.82 8.31
CA GLU A 302 27.23 16.58 8.88
C GLU A 302 26.05 15.68 9.33
N GLY A 303 25.95 14.45 8.79
CA GLY A 303 24.91 13.49 9.17
C GLY A 303 24.16 12.87 7.99
N TRP A 304 23.20 11.99 8.30
CA TRP A 304 22.50 11.15 7.31
C TRP A 304 21.83 11.95 6.20
N SER A 305 21.16 13.07 6.52
CA SER A 305 20.51 13.93 5.52
C SER A 305 21.51 14.56 4.54
N GLY A 306 22.71 14.92 5.01
CA GLY A 306 23.75 15.46 4.15
C GLY A 306 24.31 14.38 3.23
N THR A 307 24.64 13.21 3.77
CA THR A 307 25.10 12.06 2.97
C THR A 307 24.07 11.67 1.91
N TYR A 308 22.78 11.64 2.25
CA TYR A 308 21.70 11.36 1.30
C TYR A 308 21.66 12.40 0.17
N ARG A 309 21.64 13.70 0.50
CA ARG A 309 21.61 14.78 -0.48
C ARG A 309 22.78 14.68 -1.46
N THR A 310 24.00 14.48 -0.95
CA THR A 310 25.18 14.29 -1.79
C THR A 310 25.08 13.03 -2.66
N SER A 311 24.57 11.91 -2.14
CA SER A 311 24.38 10.68 -2.92
C SER A 311 23.43 10.90 -4.11
N GLN A 312 22.32 11.60 -3.90
CA GLN A 312 21.36 11.92 -4.97
C GLN A 312 21.96 12.86 -6.02
N CYS A 313 22.70 13.89 -5.61
CA CYS A 313 23.47 14.72 -6.53
C CYS A 313 24.45 13.88 -7.38
N LYS A 314 25.20 12.98 -6.75
CA LYS A 314 26.12 12.08 -7.46
C LYS A 314 25.39 11.14 -8.43
N LYS A 315 24.13 10.75 -8.17
CA LYS A 315 23.33 9.95 -9.11
C LYS A 315 23.02 10.72 -10.39
N ILE A 316 22.64 11.99 -10.27
CA ILE A 316 22.40 12.85 -11.43
C ILE A 316 23.68 12.97 -12.26
N GLN A 317 24.82 13.22 -11.62
CA GLN A 317 26.12 13.24 -12.31
C GLN A 317 26.43 11.90 -13.00
N LEU A 318 26.18 10.77 -12.35
CA LEU A 318 26.37 9.44 -12.95
C LEU A 318 25.48 9.25 -14.19
N GLN A 319 24.20 9.65 -14.15
CA GLN A 319 23.30 9.56 -15.29
C GLN A 319 23.79 10.41 -16.48
N LEU A 320 24.28 11.62 -16.21
CA LEU A 320 24.89 12.45 -17.26
C LEU A 320 26.12 11.77 -17.89
N ILE A 321 26.97 11.13 -17.07
CA ILE A 321 28.13 10.39 -17.56
C ILE A 321 27.70 9.20 -18.42
N GLN A 322 26.71 8.43 -17.97
CA GLN A 322 26.18 7.28 -18.70
C GLN A 322 25.65 7.66 -20.08
N LEU A 323 24.91 8.77 -20.16
CA LEU A 323 24.32 9.23 -21.41
C LEU A 323 25.34 9.80 -22.39
N TYR A 324 26.42 10.43 -21.91
CA TYR A 324 27.22 11.29 -22.77
C TYR A 324 28.74 11.11 -22.74
N ASP A 325 29.28 10.38 -21.77
CA ASP A 325 30.73 10.23 -21.55
C ASP A 325 31.24 8.79 -21.73
N GLY A 326 30.35 7.80 -21.72
CA GLY A 326 30.64 6.40 -22.00
C GLY A 326 31.18 5.58 -20.81
N GLY A 327 31.20 4.26 -20.99
CA GLY A 327 31.40 3.31 -19.88
C GLY A 327 32.73 3.41 -19.13
N SER A 328 33.81 3.91 -19.76
CA SER A 328 35.08 4.08 -19.05
C SER A 328 35.03 5.21 -18.00
N LYS A 329 34.30 6.30 -18.26
CA LYS A 329 34.12 7.37 -17.26
C LYS A 329 33.12 6.95 -16.20
N GLU A 330 32.09 6.19 -16.58
CA GLU A 330 31.11 5.63 -15.65
C GLU A 330 31.80 4.76 -14.58
N GLU A 331 32.60 3.77 -15.00
CA GLU A 331 33.31 2.90 -14.06
C GLU A 331 34.24 3.72 -13.16
N ALA A 332 35.01 4.67 -13.73
CA ALA A 332 35.87 5.55 -12.93
C ALA A 332 35.08 6.38 -11.90
N PHE A 333 33.91 6.89 -12.28
CA PHE A 333 33.04 7.65 -11.38
C PHE A 333 32.49 6.77 -10.25
N ILE A 334 32.03 5.55 -10.56
CA ILE A 334 31.57 4.60 -9.55
C ILE A 334 32.69 4.25 -8.57
N GLN A 335 33.89 3.92 -9.08
CA GLN A 335 35.04 3.54 -8.25
C GLN A 335 35.52 4.68 -7.33
N THR A 336 35.36 5.93 -7.74
CA THR A 336 35.73 7.10 -6.91
C THR A 336 34.66 7.51 -5.89
N ASN A 337 33.47 6.91 -5.95
CA ASN A 337 32.32 7.24 -5.10
C ASN A 337 31.82 6.06 -4.26
N LEU A 338 32.63 5.01 -4.06
CA LEU A 338 32.26 3.79 -3.29
C LEU A 338 31.90 4.05 -1.81
N GLN A 339 32.22 5.22 -1.28
CA GLN A 339 31.80 5.64 0.06
C GLN A 339 30.28 5.77 0.20
N TYR A 340 29.56 5.90 -0.91
CA TYR A 340 28.09 5.92 -0.93
C TYR A 340 27.59 4.51 -1.27
N SER A 341 26.72 3.96 -0.42
CA SER A 341 26.25 2.56 -0.51
C SER A 341 25.67 2.21 -1.88
N GLU A 342 24.94 3.12 -2.50
CA GLU A 342 24.32 2.91 -3.82
C GLU A 342 25.35 2.73 -4.94
N PHE A 343 26.49 3.42 -4.86
CA PHE A 343 27.58 3.29 -5.82
C PHE A 343 28.38 2.01 -5.58
N ARG A 344 28.56 1.63 -4.31
CA ARG A 344 29.15 0.34 -3.95
C ARG A 344 28.30 -0.81 -4.47
N GLU A 345 26.99 -0.74 -4.31
CA GLU A 345 26.06 -1.73 -4.85
C GLU A 345 26.16 -1.83 -6.37
N LYS A 346 26.19 -0.70 -7.09
CA LYS A 346 26.42 -0.70 -8.55
C LYS A 346 27.75 -1.36 -8.92
N ALA A 347 28.83 -1.07 -8.19
CA ALA A 347 30.14 -1.70 -8.42
C ALA A 347 30.09 -3.22 -8.19
N ILE A 348 29.38 -3.67 -7.15
CA ILE A 348 29.16 -5.10 -6.85
C ILE A 348 28.35 -5.77 -7.97
N GLN A 349 27.24 -5.17 -8.39
CA GLN A 349 26.40 -5.68 -9.47
C GLN A 349 27.17 -5.77 -10.80
N HIS A 350 27.98 -4.77 -11.11
CA HIS A 350 28.85 -4.79 -12.28
C HIS A 350 29.90 -5.92 -12.20
N ALA A 351 30.54 -6.09 -11.04
CA ALA A 351 31.48 -7.18 -10.82
C ALA A 351 30.81 -8.57 -10.93
N PHE A 352 29.57 -8.72 -10.45
CA PHE A 352 28.77 -9.93 -10.67
C PHE A 352 28.50 -10.19 -12.15
N HIS A 353 28.12 -9.16 -12.91
CA HIS A 353 27.86 -9.30 -14.35
C HIS A 353 29.11 -9.76 -15.12
N LEU A 354 30.29 -9.30 -14.70
CA LEU A 354 31.57 -9.70 -15.27
C LEU A 354 32.13 -11.02 -14.69
N CYS A 355 31.40 -11.66 -13.76
CA CYS A 355 31.85 -12.85 -13.03
C CYS A 355 33.17 -12.64 -12.24
N GLU A 356 33.45 -11.40 -11.80
CA GLU A 356 34.61 -11.02 -10.99
C GLU A 356 34.31 -11.20 -9.49
N TYR A 357 34.06 -12.43 -9.06
CA TYR A 357 33.55 -12.71 -7.71
C TYR A 357 34.53 -12.35 -6.59
N GLU A 358 35.85 -12.44 -6.82
CA GLU A 358 36.84 -11.97 -5.85
C GLU A 358 36.73 -10.47 -5.60
N LYS A 359 36.45 -9.68 -6.66
CA LYS A 359 36.21 -8.23 -6.54
C LYS A 359 34.93 -7.96 -5.78
N VAL A 360 33.86 -8.74 -6.01
CA VAL A 360 32.63 -8.65 -5.20
C VAL A 360 32.93 -8.85 -3.72
N ILE A 361 33.72 -9.88 -3.37
CA ILE A 361 34.10 -10.16 -1.97
C ILE A 361 34.85 -8.96 -1.37
N THR A 362 35.83 -8.39 -2.08
CA THR A 362 36.55 -7.20 -1.61
C THR A 362 35.61 -6.01 -1.38
N LEU A 363 34.75 -5.69 -2.36
CA LEU A 363 33.80 -4.58 -2.25
C LEU A 363 32.83 -4.75 -1.08
N CYS A 364 32.37 -5.99 -0.83
CA CYS A 364 31.48 -6.31 0.28
C CYS A 364 32.18 -6.20 1.63
N LEU A 365 33.40 -6.71 1.77
CA LEU A 365 34.17 -6.60 3.02
C LEU A 365 34.48 -5.14 3.38
N ASP A 366 34.85 -4.33 2.38
CA ASP A 366 35.06 -2.90 2.56
C ASP A 366 33.75 -2.19 2.97
N GLY A 367 32.61 -2.60 2.39
CA GLY A 367 31.28 -2.11 2.76
C GLY A 367 30.90 -2.50 4.19
N GLU A 368 31.13 -3.75 4.59
CA GLU A 368 30.91 -4.23 5.96
C GLU A 368 31.76 -3.45 6.97
N GLN A 369 32.97 -3.03 6.59
CA GLN A 369 33.82 -2.20 7.44
C GLN A 369 33.35 -0.75 7.54
N GLN A 370 32.85 -0.19 6.44
CA GLN A 370 32.35 1.18 6.37
C GLN A 370 31.01 1.34 7.10
N ASP A 371 30.08 0.42 6.86
CA ASP A 371 28.67 0.56 7.23
C ASP A 371 28.32 -0.21 8.51
N LYS A 372 29.28 -0.38 9.43
CA LYS A 372 29.18 -1.18 10.68
C LYS A 372 27.96 -0.89 11.55
N ASN A 373 27.39 0.30 11.45
CA ASN A 373 26.23 0.72 12.25
C ASN A 373 24.90 0.62 11.49
N ALA A 374 24.92 0.32 10.19
CA ALA A 374 23.74 0.21 9.34
C ALA A 374 23.40 -1.27 9.12
N LEU A 375 22.61 -1.85 10.03
CA LEU A 375 22.28 -3.29 10.03
C LEU A 375 21.71 -3.79 8.69
N GLY A 376 20.89 -2.98 8.02
CA GLY A 376 20.34 -3.32 6.70
C GLY A 376 21.42 -3.47 5.62
N LEU A 377 22.34 -2.50 5.55
CA LEU A 377 23.46 -2.53 4.60
C LEU A 377 24.44 -3.66 4.92
N LEU A 378 24.74 -3.90 6.20
CA LEU A 378 25.57 -5.05 6.60
C LEU A 378 24.99 -6.38 6.12
N LYS A 379 23.68 -6.57 6.30
CA LYS A 379 23.00 -7.78 5.82
C LYS A 379 23.08 -7.89 4.30
N GLN A 380 22.90 -6.79 3.58
CA GLN A 380 23.00 -6.73 2.12
C GLN A 380 24.41 -7.10 1.64
N TRP A 381 25.46 -6.51 2.21
CA TRP A 381 26.86 -6.82 1.85
C TRP A 381 27.23 -8.27 2.16
N LYS A 382 26.84 -8.80 3.32
CA LYS A 382 27.02 -10.22 3.64
C LYS A 382 26.28 -11.12 2.63
N THR A 383 25.10 -10.73 2.17
CA THR A 383 24.31 -11.51 1.20
C THR A 383 25.02 -11.60 -0.15
N TYR A 384 25.46 -10.47 -0.69
CA TYR A 384 26.27 -10.45 -1.92
C TYR A 384 27.58 -11.22 -1.77
N ARG A 385 28.24 -11.12 -0.61
CA ARG A 385 29.46 -11.88 -0.33
C ARG A 385 29.20 -13.40 -0.30
N TYR A 386 28.06 -13.83 0.26
CA TYR A 386 27.67 -15.24 0.24
C TYR A 386 27.45 -15.75 -1.18
N GLU A 387 26.71 -14.99 -2.00
CA GLU A 387 26.46 -15.32 -3.40
C GLU A 387 27.77 -15.38 -4.21
N ALA A 388 28.73 -14.50 -3.94
CA ALA A 388 30.06 -14.58 -4.55
C ALA A 388 30.81 -15.87 -4.16
N TYR A 389 30.72 -16.31 -2.89
CA TYR A 389 31.27 -17.59 -2.48
C TYR A 389 30.57 -18.79 -3.13
N GLU A 390 29.25 -18.73 -3.36
CA GLU A 390 28.50 -19.74 -4.11
C GLU A 390 29.06 -19.89 -5.53
N ASN A 391 29.23 -18.76 -6.24
CA ASN A 391 29.73 -18.77 -7.61
C ASN A 391 31.20 -19.21 -7.73
N LEU A 392 32.04 -18.94 -6.72
CA LEU A 392 33.43 -19.44 -6.67
C LEU A 392 33.56 -20.90 -6.25
N GLY A 393 32.49 -21.51 -5.72
CA GLY A 393 32.58 -22.82 -5.08
C GLY A 393 33.40 -22.81 -3.78
N ASP A 394 33.49 -21.66 -3.09
CA ASP A 394 34.21 -21.53 -1.82
C ASP A 394 33.36 -22.07 -0.66
N ILE A 395 33.35 -23.40 -0.54
CA ILE A 395 32.54 -24.12 0.44
C ILE A 395 32.89 -23.71 1.88
N GLU A 396 34.16 -23.44 2.19
CA GLU A 396 34.55 -23.08 3.56
C GLU A 396 33.94 -21.76 4.00
N ASN A 397 33.99 -20.73 3.15
CA ASN A 397 33.46 -19.43 3.49
C ASN A 397 31.92 -19.38 3.39
N GLN A 398 31.31 -20.15 2.47
CA GLN A 398 29.86 -20.37 2.49
C GLN A 398 29.41 -20.99 3.81
N ARG A 399 30.11 -22.00 4.33
CA ARG A 399 29.78 -22.63 5.62
C ARG A 399 29.88 -21.64 6.78
N LYS A 400 30.96 -20.86 6.85
CA LYS A 400 31.17 -19.87 7.92
C LYS A 400 30.09 -18.78 7.90
N LEU A 401 29.82 -18.18 6.74
CA LEU A 401 28.87 -17.08 6.62
C LEU A 401 27.42 -17.56 6.69
N GLY A 402 27.11 -18.73 6.12
CA GLY A 402 25.80 -19.36 6.22
C GLY A 402 25.44 -19.73 7.65
N LEU A 403 26.40 -20.25 8.43
CA LEU A 403 26.20 -20.48 9.87
C LEU A 403 25.91 -19.17 10.61
N ALA A 404 26.65 -18.09 10.32
CA ALA A 404 26.38 -16.79 10.92
C ALA A 404 24.95 -16.29 10.62
N PHE A 405 24.49 -16.40 9.37
CA PHE A 405 23.11 -16.04 9.00
C PHE A 405 22.06 -16.87 9.73
N VAL A 406 22.25 -18.19 9.82
CA VAL A 406 21.33 -19.07 10.56
C VAL A 406 21.24 -18.65 12.03
N LEU A 407 22.37 -18.34 12.66
CA LEU A 407 22.41 -17.89 14.06
C LEU A 407 21.86 -16.46 14.25
N GLU A 408 21.82 -15.64 13.19
CA GLU A 408 21.17 -14.32 13.14
C GLU A 408 19.67 -14.39 12.75
N ASP A 409 19.06 -15.57 12.87
CA ASP A 409 17.65 -15.86 12.58
C ASP A 409 17.22 -15.76 11.08
N ASP A 410 18.15 -15.98 10.13
CA ASP A 410 17.82 -16.02 8.69
C ASP A 410 17.67 -17.46 8.17
N PHE A 411 16.42 -17.95 8.13
CA PHE A 411 16.09 -19.33 7.70
C PHE A 411 16.47 -19.64 6.26
N THR A 412 16.58 -18.62 5.41
CA THR A 412 16.93 -18.75 3.99
C THR A 412 18.24 -19.52 3.80
N TYR A 413 19.17 -19.43 4.74
CA TYR A 413 20.48 -20.05 4.68
C TYR A 413 20.58 -21.43 5.33
N TYR A 414 19.53 -21.90 6.01
CA TYR A 414 19.60 -23.18 6.73
C TYR A 414 19.78 -24.38 5.79
N GLU A 415 18.90 -24.51 4.80
CA GLU A 415 18.97 -25.59 3.81
C GLU A 415 20.21 -25.46 2.91
N LYS A 416 20.60 -24.22 2.57
CA LYS A 416 21.84 -23.96 1.84
C LYS A 416 23.05 -24.47 2.64
N LEU A 417 23.13 -24.14 3.93
CA LEU A 417 24.19 -24.60 4.81
C LEU A 417 24.19 -26.13 4.93
N LYS A 418 23.02 -26.74 5.12
CA LYS A 418 22.85 -28.20 5.21
C LYS A 418 23.39 -28.93 3.98
N ALA A 419 23.09 -28.42 2.78
CA ALA A 419 23.53 -29.02 1.52
C ALA A 419 25.07 -29.04 1.35
N LEU A 420 25.80 -28.20 2.10
CA LEU A 420 27.26 -28.14 2.05
C LEU A 420 27.94 -29.20 2.92
N TYR A 421 27.21 -30.00 3.70
CA TYR A 421 27.77 -31.05 4.55
C TYR A 421 27.27 -32.44 4.15
N ASP A 422 28.11 -33.45 4.35
CA ASP A 422 27.63 -34.82 4.38
C ASP A 422 26.79 -35.07 5.64
N LEU A 423 26.00 -36.15 5.64
CA LEU A 423 25.06 -36.45 6.72
C LEU A 423 25.74 -36.52 8.09
N SER A 424 26.95 -37.08 8.19
CA SER A 424 27.60 -37.25 9.49
C SER A 424 28.10 -35.93 10.06
N SER A 425 28.77 -35.12 9.23
CA SER A 425 29.24 -33.79 9.60
C SER A 425 28.07 -32.83 9.88
N TRP A 426 26.96 -32.95 9.14
CA TRP A 426 25.78 -32.11 9.34
C TRP A 426 25.17 -32.28 10.73
N LEU A 427 25.11 -33.52 11.25
CA LEU A 427 24.53 -33.78 12.56
C LEU A 427 25.29 -33.01 13.66
N GLU A 428 26.61 -32.94 13.60
CA GLU A 428 27.42 -32.17 14.55
C GLU A 428 27.13 -30.67 14.46
N ILE A 429 27.05 -30.12 13.25
CA ILE A 429 26.74 -28.70 13.01
C ILE A 429 25.32 -28.35 13.45
N ARG A 430 24.35 -29.21 13.15
CA ARG A 430 22.95 -29.03 13.58
C ARG A 430 22.84 -29.01 15.09
N GLU A 431 23.51 -29.94 15.79
CA GLU A 431 23.51 -29.94 17.26
C GLU A 431 24.20 -28.68 17.82
N HIS A 432 25.25 -28.18 17.18
CA HIS A 432 25.86 -26.90 17.56
C HIS A 432 24.90 -25.71 17.40
N ILE A 433 24.15 -25.65 16.29
CA ILE A 433 23.13 -24.62 16.06
C ILE A 433 22.04 -24.68 17.14
N LEU A 434 21.49 -25.88 17.39
CA LEU A 434 20.45 -26.08 18.40
C LEU A 434 20.95 -25.71 19.81
N ALA A 435 22.16 -26.14 20.18
CA ALA A 435 22.75 -25.80 21.47
C ALA A 435 22.97 -24.29 21.64
N THR A 436 23.35 -23.60 20.56
CA THR A 436 23.48 -22.13 20.57
C THR A 436 22.14 -21.47 20.88
N PHE A 437 21.06 -21.84 20.18
CA PHE A 437 19.73 -21.30 20.48
C PHE A 437 19.23 -21.66 21.88
N GLU A 438 19.45 -22.90 22.34
CA GLU A 438 19.08 -23.34 23.69
C GLU A 438 19.80 -22.57 24.81
N SER A 439 21.00 -22.05 24.53
CA SER A 439 21.77 -21.25 25.49
C SER A 439 21.31 -19.79 25.60
N THR A 440 20.54 -19.31 24.62
CA THR A 440 20.00 -17.95 24.61
C THR A 440 18.69 -17.86 25.39
N SER A 441 18.43 -16.72 26.03
CA SER A 441 17.15 -16.46 26.71
C SER A 441 16.03 -16.08 25.76
N TYR A 442 16.36 -15.80 24.49
CA TYR A 442 15.42 -15.40 23.45
C TYR A 442 14.78 -16.62 22.79
N ARG A 443 13.47 -16.54 22.50
CA ARG A 443 12.77 -17.56 21.74
C ARG A 443 12.96 -17.32 20.25
N SER A 444 13.96 -17.99 19.68
CA SER A 444 14.18 -17.97 18.24
C SER A 444 13.11 -18.79 17.51
N TYR A 445 12.43 -18.17 16.54
CA TYR A 445 11.54 -18.87 15.60
C TYR A 445 12.29 -19.89 14.72
N MET A 446 13.60 -19.68 14.51
CA MET A 446 14.43 -20.65 13.78
C MET A 446 14.50 -21.98 14.51
N TYR A 447 14.65 -21.95 15.84
CA TYR A 447 14.77 -23.17 16.62
C TYR A 447 13.55 -24.08 16.41
N GLU A 448 12.34 -23.52 16.53
CA GLU A 448 11.10 -24.24 16.25
C GLU A 448 11.06 -24.78 14.80
N SER A 449 11.40 -23.93 13.83
CA SER A 449 11.40 -24.28 12.41
C SER A 449 12.36 -25.42 12.10
N ILE A 450 13.56 -25.42 12.70
CA ILE A 450 14.57 -26.47 12.53
C ILE A 450 14.07 -27.79 13.12
N LEU A 451 13.49 -27.77 14.32
CA LEU A 451 12.98 -28.99 14.96
C LEU A 451 11.87 -29.65 14.13
N LEU A 452 10.99 -28.84 13.52
CA LEU A 452 9.93 -29.33 12.63
C LEU A 452 10.50 -29.90 11.33
N LEU A 453 11.38 -29.15 10.67
CA LEU A 453 11.99 -29.53 9.39
C LEU A 453 12.79 -30.83 9.51
N GLU A 454 13.59 -30.96 10.57
CA GLU A 454 14.45 -32.13 10.82
C GLU A 454 13.73 -33.26 11.58
N ARG A 455 12.43 -33.10 11.87
CA ARG A 455 11.59 -34.05 12.63
C ARG A 455 12.21 -34.48 13.97
N LEU A 456 12.76 -33.52 14.70
CA LEU A 456 13.37 -33.74 16.02
C LEU A 456 12.31 -33.65 17.14
N LEU A 457 11.36 -34.59 17.11
CA LEU A 457 10.18 -34.55 17.96
C LEU A 457 10.50 -34.63 19.46
N ASP A 458 11.51 -35.42 19.86
CA ASP A 458 11.96 -35.48 21.27
C ASP A 458 12.36 -34.10 21.82
N LYS A 459 13.14 -33.34 21.05
CA LYS A 459 13.56 -31.98 21.42
C LYS A 459 12.38 -31.00 21.37
N LEU A 460 11.46 -31.18 20.41
CA LEU A 460 10.26 -30.36 20.28
C LEU A 460 9.33 -30.49 21.49
N VAL A 461 9.14 -31.72 22.00
CA VAL A 461 8.40 -31.97 23.24
C VAL A 461 9.04 -31.25 24.42
N VAL A 462 10.37 -31.41 24.61
CA VAL A 462 11.10 -30.74 25.70
C VAL A 462 10.99 -29.22 25.59
N TYR A 463 11.05 -28.68 24.38
CA TYR A 463 10.88 -27.26 24.13
C TYR A 463 9.48 -26.76 24.50
N CYS A 464 8.43 -27.44 24.03
CA CYS A 464 7.04 -27.11 24.37
C CYS A 464 6.76 -27.25 25.88
N GLN A 465 7.39 -28.20 26.57
CA GLN A 465 7.29 -28.30 28.04
C GLN A 465 7.90 -27.09 28.75
N LYS A 466 9.05 -26.58 28.28
CA LYS A 466 9.66 -25.34 28.80
C LYS A 466 8.85 -24.09 28.43
N HIS A 467 8.15 -24.11 27.30
CA HIS A 467 7.36 -22.99 26.79
C HIS A 467 5.93 -23.41 26.39
N PRO A 468 5.04 -23.68 27.36
CA PRO A 468 3.73 -24.30 27.07
C PRO A 468 2.84 -23.55 26.09
N ALA A 469 3.03 -22.24 25.90
CA ALA A 469 2.25 -21.45 24.94
C ALA A 469 2.45 -21.87 23.48
N THR A 470 3.59 -22.47 23.14
CA THR A 470 3.88 -22.88 21.75
C THR A 470 3.06 -24.09 21.30
N ILE A 471 2.39 -24.77 22.23
CA ILE A 471 1.49 -25.88 21.90
C ILE A 471 0.34 -25.46 21.00
N LEU A 472 -0.05 -24.17 21.01
CA LEU A 472 -1.17 -23.66 20.23
C LEU A 472 -0.95 -23.76 18.71
N HIS A 473 0.31 -23.77 18.26
CA HIS A 473 0.66 -23.89 16.84
C HIS A 473 1.51 -25.12 16.53
N LEU A 474 2.08 -25.80 17.53
CA LEU A 474 2.93 -27.00 17.33
C LEU A 474 2.22 -28.33 17.61
N TYR A 475 1.00 -28.33 18.14
CA TYR A 475 0.32 -29.56 18.55
C TYR A 475 0.16 -30.58 17.42
N GLU A 476 -0.07 -30.15 16.18
CA GLU A 476 -0.31 -31.04 15.03
C GLU A 476 0.90 -31.93 14.73
N SER A 477 2.10 -31.41 14.99
CA SER A 477 3.36 -32.14 14.77
C SER A 477 3.69 -33.11 15.90
N LEU A 478 3.17 -32.86 17.11
CA LEU A 478 3.44 -33.69 18.30
C LEU A 478 2.37 -34.76 18.54
N LEU A 479 1.12 -34.51 18.18
CA LEU A 479 -0.01 -35.38 18.48
C LEU A 479 0.14 -36.82 17.96
N PRO A 480 0.70 -37.09 16.77
CA PRO A 480 0.82 -38.46 16.25
C PRO A 480 1.74 -39.35 17.08
N ASP A 481 2.87 -38.81 17.55
CA ASP A 481 3.94 -39.58 18.18
C ASP A 481 3.98 -39.40 19.72
N TYR A 482 3.53 -38.24 20.23
CA TYR A 482 3.54 -37.87 21.65
C TYR A 482 2.17 -37.33 22.12
N PRO A 483 1.08 -38.10 21.99
CA PRO A 483 -0.26 -37.63 22.34
C PRO A 483 -0.40 -37.27 23.83
N SER A 484 0.19 -38.10 24.71
CA SER A 484 0.11 -37.91 26.16
C SER A 484 0.81 -36.63 26.61
N GLU A 485 2.02 -36.38 26.10
CA GLU A 485 2.81 -35.20 26.39
C GLU A 485 2.16 -33.95 25.81
N THR A 486 1.63 -34.03 24.58
CA THR A 486 0.88 -32.94 23.93
C THR A 486 -0.29 -32.49 24.80
N HIS A 487 -1.09 -33.45 25.30
CA HIS A 487 -2.20 -33.17 26.22
C HIS A 487 -1.73 -32.54 27.53
N GLN A 488 -0.64 -33.05 28.12
CA GLN A 488 -0.09 -32.49 29.34
C GLN A 488 0.40 -31.05 29.16
N ILE A 489 0.98 -30.71 28.01
CA ILE A 489 1.42 -29.34 27.70
C ILE A 489 0.22 -28.41 27.53
N PHE A 490 -0.85 -28.83 26.84
CA PHE A 490 -2.11 -28.07 26.77
C PHE A 490 -2.65 -27.76 28.17
N ILE A 491 -2.73 -28.78 29.04
CA ILE A 491 -3.19 -28.63 30.43
C ILE A 491 -2.32 -27.62 31.17
N THR A 492 -0.99 -27.75 31.07
CA THR A 492 -0.02 -26.86 31.72
C THR A 492 -0.18 -25.42 31.25
N HIS A 493 -0.33 -25.20 29.94
CA HIS A 493 -0.54 -23.86 29.38
C HIS A 493 -1.85 -23.23 29.88
N LEU A 494 -2.94 -23.99 29.85
CA LEU A 494 -4.25 -23.55 30.31
C LEU A 494 -4.26 -23.25 31.82
N GLN A 495 -3.57 -24.04 32.63
CA GLN A 495 -3.38 -23.78 34.07
C GLN A 495 -2.61 -22.48 34.31
N ASN A 496 -1.51 -22.25 33.58
CA ASN A 496 -0.73 -21.02 33.68
C ASN A 496 -1.58 -19.79 33.33
N LEU A 497 -2.38 -19.86 32.25
CA LEU A 497 -3.31 -18.79 31.88
C LEU A 497 -4.38 -18.56 32.94
N ALA A 498 -4.98 -19.63 33.48
CA ALA A 498 -6.03 -19.54 34.49
C ALA A 498 -5.53 -18.91 35.81
N GLN A 499 -4.27 -19.17 36.18
CA GLN A 499 -3.66 -18.60 37.39
C GLN A 499 -3.58 -17.06 37.31
N VAL A 500 -3.15 -16.52 36.16
CA VAL A 500 -2.96 -15.08 35.95
C VAL A 500 -4.21 -14.34 35.47
N ALA A 501 -5.24 -15.06 35.02
CA ALA A 501 -6.47 -14.46 34.50
C ALA A 501 -7.27 -13.70 35.58
N GLN A 502 -7.61 -12.44 35.28
CA GLN A 502 -8.31 -11.54 36.22
C GLN A 502 -9.60 -10.94 35.64
N ASN A 503 -9.80 -11.01 34.33
CA ASN A 503 -10.93 -10.36 33.67
C ASN A 503 -11.62 -11.29 32.66
N ARG A 504 -12.82 -10.87 32.24
CA ARG A 504 -13.69 -11.66 31.34
C ARG A 504 -13.08 -11.91 29.97
N LYS A 505 -12.27 -10.98 29.44
CA LYS A 505 -11.54 -11.17 28.17
C LYS A 505 -10.53 -12.32 28.27
N MET A 506 -9.78 -12.40 29.37
CA MET A 506 -8.83 -13.50 29.60
C MET A 506 -9.55 -14.84 29.79
N TYR A 507 -10.68 -14.87 30.49
CA TYR A 507 -11.51 -16.08 30.62
C TYR A 507 -12.03 -16.56 29.26
N ASN A 508 -12.49 -15.64 28.40
CA ASN A 508 -12.91 -15.99 27.04
C ASN A 508 -11.77 -16.59 26.22
N ASN A 509 -10.55 -16.04 26.31
CA ASN A 509 -9.39 -16.59 25.63
C ASN A 509 -9.08 -18.03 26.09
N ILE A 510 -9.13 -18.29 27.41
CA ILE A 510 -8.96 -19.65 27.96
C ILE A 510 -10.04 -20.59 27.39
N CYS A 511 -11.29 -20.14 27.31
CA CYS A 511 -12.39 -20.94 26.78
C CYS A 511 -12.21 -21.28 25.29
N GLN A 512 -11.70 -20.33 24.49
CA GLN A 512 -11.36 -20.58 23.08
C GLN A 512 -10.25 -21.62 22.95
N ILE A 513 -9.19 -21.53 23.76
CA ILE A 513 -8.11 -22.53 23.76
C ILE A 513 -8.64 -23.92 24.21
N ILE A 514 -9.54 -23.97 25.19
CA ILE A 514 -10.21 -25.23 25.59
C ILE A 514 -11.01 -25.83 24.42
N GLN A 515 -11.70 -25.00 23.62
CA GLN A 515 -12.40 -25.48 22.43
C GLN A 515 -11.42 -26.07 21.40
N THR A 516 -10.26 -25.44 21.18
CA THR A 516 -9.20 -26.02 20.34
C THR A 516 -8.73 -27.35 20.92
N TYR A 517 -8.44 -27.42 22.22
CA TYR A 517 -8.01 -28.64 22.90
C TYR A 517 -9.05 -29.77 22.79
N ARG A 518 -10.35 -29.46 22.86
CA ARG A 518 -11.44 -30.44 22.67
C ARG A 518 -11.45 -31.09 21.29
N ARG A 519 -10.99 -30.40 20.25
CA ARG A 519 -10.94 -30.96 18.88
C ARG A 519 -9.83 -31.98 18.70
N VAL A 520 -8.79 -31.91 19.54
CA VAL A 520 -7.55 -32.69 19.38
C VAL A 520 -7.30 -33.66 20.54
N GLY A 521 -7.94 -33.46 21.69
CA GLY A 521 -7.77 -34.27 22.90
C GLY A 521 -8.90 -35.27 23.13
N ASP A 522 -8.58 -36.32 23.90
CA ASP A 522 -9.60 -37.27 24.39
C ASP A 522 -10.66 -36.51 25.21
N GLU A 523 -11.92 -36.66 24.79
CA GLU A 523 -13.09 -36.01 25.39
C GLU A 523 -13.12 -36.15 26.92
N LYS A 524 -12.78 -37.33 27.44
CA LYS A 524 -12.78 -37.61 28.89
C LYS A 524 -11.70 -36.80 29.60
N LEU A 525 -10.51 -36.66 29.01
CA LEU A 525 -9.42 -35.88 29.59
C LEU A 525 -9.78 -34.40 29.63
N VAL A 526 -10.36 -33.87 28.54
CA VAL A 526 -10.74 -32.46 28.48
C VAL A 526 -11.88 -32.15 29.45
N GLN A 527 -12.88 -33.04 29.56
CA GLN A 527 -13.97 -32.87 30.51
C GLN A 527 -13.50 -32.93 31.96
N THR A 528 -12.63 -33.88 32.29
CA THR A 528 -12.00 -33.98 33.62
C THR A 528 -11.23 -32.70 33.96
N PHE A 529 -10.49 -32.14 33.00
CA PHE A 529 -9.77 -30.88 33.19
C PHE A 529 -10.69 -29.67 33.42
N ILE A 530 -11.81 -29.58 32.69
CA ILE A 530 -12.80 -28.50 32.89
C ILE A 530 -13.41 -28.59 34.29
N GLU A 531 -13.72 -29.80 34.77
CA GLU A 531 -14.23 -30.02 36.13
C GLU A 531 -13.20 -29.63 37.19
N GLN A 532 -11.93 -29.96 36.99
CA GLN A 532 -10.83 -29.50 37.85
C GLN A 532 -10.74 -27.97 37.89
N LEU A 533 -10.80 -27.28 36.74
CA LEU A 533 -10.81 -25.81 36.70
C LEU A 533 -11.99 -25.21 37.47
N LYS A 534 -13.20 -25.78 37.31
CA LYS A 534 -14.39 -25.33 38.06
C LYS A 534 -14.22 -25.49 39.56
N GLN A 535 -13.61 -26.59 40.02
CA GLN A 535 -13.33 -26.83 41.43
C GLN A 535 -12.26 -25.89 41.98
N THR A 536 -11.14 -25.73 41.27
CA THR A 536 -10.02 -24.86 41.71
C THR A 536 -10.43 -23.39 41.77
N TYR A 537 -11.20 -22.92 40.80
CA TYR A 537 -11.60 -21.50 40.69
C TYR A 537 -13.07 -21.26 41.07
N HIS A 538 -13.62 -22.03 42.01
CA HIS A 538 -15.01 -21.91 42.49
C HIS A 538 -15.40 -20.50 42.98
N ASN A 539 -14.42 -19.71 43.45
CA ASN A 539 -14.61 -18.33 43.91
C ASN A 539 -14.58 -17.27 42.79
N ARG A 540 -14.56 -17.67 41.50
CA ARG A 540 -14.55 -16.75 40.34
C ARG A 540 -15.83 -16.93 39.49
N PRO A 541 -16.98 -16.33 39.89
CA PRO A 541 -18.27 -16.55 39.21
C PRO A 541 -18.26 -16.23 37.71
N ALA A 542 -17.58 -15.15 37.31
CA ALA A 542 -17.46 -14.77 35.91
C ALA A 542 -16.67 -15.79 35.07
N PHE A 543 -15.70 -16.50 35.67
CA PHE A 543 -14.97 -17.55 34.98
C PHE A 543 -15.81 -18.82 34.86
N LEU A 544 -16.57 -19.16 35.91
CA LEU A 544 -17.52 -20.28 35.89
C LEU A 544 -18.62 -20.10 34.83
N ASP A 545 -19.12 -18.87 34.65
CA ASP A 545 -20.08 -18.52 33.60
C ASP A 545 -19.52 -18.83 32.20
N GLU A 546 -18.29 -18.38 31.90
CA GLU A 546 -17.65 -18.67 30.61
C GLU A 546 -17.38 -20.17 30.41
N LEU A 547 -16.87 -20.89 31.42
CA LEU A 547 -16.69 -22.34 31.35
C LEU A 547 -18.02 -23.10 31.18
N GLY A 548 -19.12 -22.55 31.71
CA GLY A 548 -20.47 -23.08 31.57
C GLY A 548 -20.98 -23.04 30.13
N LYS A 549 -20.66 -21.97 29.38
CA LYS A 549 -21.05 -21.83 27.97
C LYS A 549 -20.43 -22.90 27.08
N ILE A 550 -19.17 -23.25 27.30
CA ILE A 550 -18.50 -24.33 26.55
C ILE A 550 -19.20 -25.69 26.76
N SER A 551 -19.80 -25.91 27.93
CA SER A 551 -20.51 -27.16 28.24
C SER A 551 -21.87 -27.24 27.51
N ASN A 552 -22.49 -26.11 27.20
CA ASN A 552 -23.82 -26.02 26.59
C ASN A 552 -23.81 -26.05 25.06
N GLU A 553 -22.73 -25.62 24.40
CA GLU A 553 -22.60 -25.69 22.93
C GLU A 553 -22.49 -27.13 22.41
N TYR A 554 -22.05 -28.08 23.24
CA TYR A 554 -21.92 -29.49 22.85
C TYR A 554 -23.26 -30.24 22.83
N ASN A 555 -24.24 -29.83 23.64
CA ASN A 555 -25.58 -30.45 23.67
C ASN A 555 -26.48 -30.02 22.49
N ARG A 556 -25.92 -29.39 21.44
CA ARG A 556 -26.64 -28.87 20.27
C ARG A 556 -26.09 -29.36 18.92
N ILE A 557 -25.14 -30.28 18.93
CA ILE A 557 -24.72 -31.09 17.76
C ILE A 557 -25.11 -32.52 18.08
#